data_AF-A0A2D7PEI1-F1
#
_entry.id   AF-A0A2D7PEI1-F1
#
_cell.length_a   1.000
_cell.length_b   1.000
_cell.length_c   1.000
_cell.angle_alpha   90.00
_cell.angle_beta   90.00
_cell.angle_gamma   90.00
#
_symmetry.space_group_name_H-M   'P 1'
#
loop_
_entity.id
_entity.type
_entity.pdbx_description
1 polymer ?
#
loop_
_entity_poly.entity_id
_entity_poly.type
_entity_poly.pdbx_seq_one_letter_code
_entity_poly.pdbx_strand_id
1 'polypeptide(L)'
;MRKISEHAQVAKLLKKKAKELGINVTSSRSKSFAGGDSVYLHFDSGSDNAVSQLKDYSHQFKQGHFNGMEDIYEYSNNRDDVPQTKYLFLEDDRADKILGDLAYWRTKWVANGEEVNFAQFMYRLRDQSEDWQGVLQNLADGEKYTDFQIIKAS
;
A
#
# COMPACT_ATOMS: atom_id res chain seq x y z
N MET A 1 17.51 27.23 -12.92
CA MET A 1 16.82 25.98 -12.54
C MET A 1 15.32 26.26 -12.49
N ARG A 2 14.48 25.47 -13.17
CA ARG A 2 13.03 25.67 -13.16
C ARG A 2 12.50 25.30 -11.76
N LYS A 3 11.82 26.22 -11.08
CA LYS A 3 11.16 25.93 -9.79
C LYS A 3 10.06 24.91 -10.07
N ILE A 4 10.17 23.73 -9.46
CA ILE A 4 9.15 22.68 -9.55
C ILE A 4 7.99 23.02 -8.61
N SER A 5 6.77 22.64 -9.01
CA SER A 5 5.56 22.84 -8.19
C SER A 5 5.64 22.09 -6.86
N GLU A 6 4.87 22.51 -5.86
CA GLU A 6 4.88 21.90 -4.51
C GLU A 6 4.53 20.41 -4.56
N HIS A 7 3.46 20.02 -5.24
CA HIS A 7 3.11 18.62 -5.45
C HIS A 7 4.22 17.80 -6.13
N ALA A 8 4.97 18.39 -7.07
CA ALA A 8 6.11 17.73 -7.69
C ALA A 8 7.29 17.59 -6.71
N GLN A 9 7.47 18.55 -5.79
CA GLN A 9 8.44 18.43 -4.69
C GLN A 9 8.04 17.32 -3.72
N VAL A 10 6.76 17.25 -3.33
CA VAL A 10 6.21 16.18 -2.47
C VAL A 10 6.48 14.81 -3.09
N ALA A 11 6.13 14.60 -4.35
CA ALA A 11 6.39 13.33 -5.04
C ALA A 11 7.88 12.94 -5.01
N LYS A 12 8.78 13.91 -5.21
CA LYS A 12 10.23 13.70 -5.14
C LYS A 12 10.70 13.35 -3.72
N LEU A 13 10.19 14.02 -2.70
CA LEU A 13 10.52 13.76 -1.29
C LEU A 13 10.05 12.38 -0.86
N LEU A 14 8.82 11.99 -1.21
CA LEU A 14 8.27 10.66 -0.92
C LEU A 14 9.07 9.56 -1.61
N LYS A 15 9.37 9.73 -2.91
CA LYS A 15 10.19 8.76 -3.66
C LYS A 15 11.58 8.59 -3.04
N LYS A 16 12.20 9.69 -2.61
CA LYS A 16 13.50 9.66 -1.92
C LYS A 16 13.39 8.88 -0.60
N LYS A 17 12.41 9.21 0.24
CA LYS A 17 12.20 8.53 1.53
C LYS A 17 11.91 7.04 1.35
N ALA A 18 11.06 6.68 0.39
CA ALA A 18 10.76 5.28 0.08
C ALA A 18 12.04 4.51 -0.28
N LYS A 19 12.91 5.09 -1.12
CA LYS A 19 14.20 4.48 -1.48
C LYS A 19 15.12 4.32 -0.26
N GLU A 20 15.19 5.30 0.63
CA GLU A 20 15.96 5.22 1.88
C GLU A 20 15.46 4.10 2.81
N LEU A 21 14.16 3.82 2.77
CA LEU A 21 13.51 2.75 3.53
C LEU A 21 13.58 1.38 2.84
N GLY A 22 14.25 1.27 1.69
CA GLY A 22 14.36 0.01 0.95
C GLY A 22 13.08 -0.39 0.19
N ILE A 23 12.15 0.55 -0.02
CA ILE A 23 10.91 0.33 -0.77
C ILE A 23 11.18 0.56 -2.27
N ASN A 24 10.80 -0.42 -3.10
CA ASN A 24 10.82 -0.28 -4.55
C ASN A 24 9.60 0.50 -5.04
N VAL A 25 9.85 1.68 -5.60
CA VAL A 25 8.81 2.54 -6.17
C VAL A 25 8.64 2.24 -7.65
N THR A 26 7.50 1.69 -8.03
CA THR A 26 7.13 1.37 -9.41
C THR A 26 6.65 2.60 -10.17
N SER A 27 5.96 3.52 -9.48
CA SER A 27 5.48 4.78 -10.08
C SER A 27 5.48 5.93 -9.07
N SER A 28 5.84 7.11 -9.54
CA SER A 28 5.71 8.35 -8.78
C SER A 28 5.22 9.43 -9.72
N ARG A 29 3.99 9.90 -9.50
CA ARG A 29 3.29 10.83 -10.38
C ARG A 29 2.74 11.98 -9.57
N SER A 30 2.79 13.17 -10.15
CA SER A 30 2.13 14.35 -9.61
C SER A 30 1.30 15.00 -10.71
N LYS A 31 0.11 15.49 -10.38
CA LYS A 31 -0.81 16.11 -11.33
C LYS A 31 -1.37 17.41 -10.76
N SER A 32 -1.65 18.35 -11.64
CA SER A 32 -2.43 19.56 -11.35
C SER A 32 -3.71 19.55 -12.18
N PHE A 33 -4.81 20.03 -11.62
CA PHE A 33 -6.10 20.13 -12.28
C PHE A 33 -6.90 21.32 -11.75
N ALA A 34 -8.04 21.62 -12.37
CA ALA A 34 -8.91 22.70 -11.91
C ALA A 34 -9.38 22.42 -10.48
N GLY A 35 -9.04 23.29 -9.54
CA GLY A 35 -9.42 23.16 -8.13
C GLY A 35 -8.43 22.39 -7.25
N GLY A 36 -7.32 21.84 -7.78
CA GLY A 36 -6.35 21.16 -6.93
C GLY A 36 -5.19 20.46 -7.62
N ASP A 37 -4.50 19.64 -6.84
CA ASP A 37 -3.37 18.84 -7.25
C ASP A 37 -3.33 17.52 -6.48
N SER A 38 -2.60 16.55 -7.03
CA SER A 38 -2.45 15.26 -6.39
C SER A 38 -1.08 14.63 -6.62
N VAL A 39 -0.70 13.75 -5.70
CA VAL A 39 0.49 12.91 -5.74
C VAL A 39 0.11 11.46 -5.55
N TYR A 40 0.60 10.61 -6.45
CA TYR A 40 0.47 9.16 -6.39
C TYR A 40 1.86 8.54 -6.29
N LEU A 41 2.04 7.67 -5.31
CA LEU A 41 3.23 6.83 -5.18
C LEU A 41 2.78 5.36 -5.15
N HIS A 42 3.22 4.60 -6.15
CA HIS A 42 3.02 3.16 -6.22
C HIS A 42 4.30 2.44 -5.85
N PHE A 43 4.18 1.38 -5.06
CA PHE A 43 5.29 0.54 -4.64
C PHE A 43 4.87 -0.91 -4.48
N ASP A 44 5.80 -1.82 -4.71
CA ASP A 44 5.55 -3.27 -4.76
C ASP A 44 6.53 -4.07 -3.88
N SER A 45 7.26 -3.40 -2.99
CA SER A 45 8.17 -4.04 -2.04
C SER A 45 8.35 -3.23 -0.75
N GLY A 46 9.05 -3.82 0.22
CA GLY A 46 9.36 -3.23 1.53
C GLY A 46 8.64 -3.93 2.67
N SER A 47 9.22 -3.86 3.88
CA SER A 47 8.60 -4.42 5.07
C SER A 47 7.44 -3.56 5.57
N ASP A 48 6.54 -4.14 6.37
CA ASP A 48 5.40 -3.41 6.94
C ASP A 48 5.83 -2.23 7.81
N ASN A 49 6.93 -2.38 8.56
CA ASN A 49 7.54 -1.27 9.29
C ASN A 49 8.03 -0.15 8.35
N ALA A 50 8.70 -0.49 7.24
CA ALA A 50 9.14 0.52 6.27
C ALA A 50 7.95 1.26 5.65
N VAL A 51 6.87 0.56 5.30
CA VAL A 51 5.67 1.18 4.74
C VAL A 51 4.95 2.05 5.77
N SER A 52 4.88 1.62 7.04
CA SER A 52 4.34 2.46 8.12
C SER A 52 5.16 3.74 8.28
N GLN A 53 6.49 3.64 8.32
CA GLN A 53 7.37 4.81 8.41
C GLN A 53 7.19 5.77 7.22
N LEU A 54 6.95 5.24 6.01
CA LEU A 54 6.66 6.06 4.83
C LEU A 54 5.31 6.77 4.96
N LYS A 55 4.26 6.07 5.45
CA LYS A 55 2.94 6.64 5.70
C LYS A 55 3.01 7.77 6.73
N ASP A 56 3.67 7.53 7.86
CA ASP A 56 3.82 8.54 8.91
C ASP A 56 4.58 9.77 8.41
N TYR A 57 5.67 9.55 7.66
CA TYR A 57 6.41 10.64 7.02
C TYR A 57 5.54 11.42 6.02
N SER A 58 4.63 10.75 5.32
CA SER A 58 3.79 11.38 4.29
C SER A 58 2.71 12.31 4.84
N HIS A 59 2.25 12.09 6.08
CA HIS A 59 1.14 12.85 6.68
C HIS A 59 1.38 14.36 6.68
N GLN A 60 2.64 14.80 6.85
CA GLN A 60 2.98 16.21 6.87
C GLN A 60 2.72 16.93 5.52
N PHE A 61 2.67 16.20 4.41
CA PHE A 61 2.50 16.76 3.07
C PHE A 61 1.06 16.79 2.58
N LYS A 62 0.14 16.07 3.24
CA LYS A 62 -1.28 16.03 2.84
C LYS A 62 -2.04 17.17 3.52
N GLN A 63 -2.73 18.00 2.75
CA GLN A 63 -3.40 19.18 3.30
C GLN A 63 -4.69 18.89 4.07
N GLY A 64 -5.32 17.75 3.82
CA GLY A 64 -6.62 17.46 4.38
C GLY A 64 -7.10 16.05 4.17
N HIS A 65 -8.40 15.87 4.34
CA HIS A 65 -9.09 14.62 4.07
C HIS A 65 -10.54 14.87 3.68
N PHE A 66 -11.14 13.89 3.01
CA PHE A 66 -12.55 13.93 2.65
C PHE A 66 -13.38 13.39 3.82
N ASN A 67 -14.37 14.15 4.26
CA ASN A 67 -15.36 13.76 5.25
C ASN A 67 -16.62 13.29 4.52
N GLY A 68 -16.79 11.97 4.46
CA GLY A 68 -17.89 11.35 3.72
C GLY A 68 -19.27 11.51 4.36
N MET A 69 -19.35 11.92 5.64
CA MET A 69 -20.64 12.15 6.31
C MET A 69 -21.26 13.48 5.89
N GLU A 70 -20.41 14.50 5.74
CA GLU A 70 -20.83 15.86 5.38
C GLU A 70 -20.64 16.19 3.89
N ASP A 71 -20.04 15.27 3.12
CA ASP A 71 -19.70 15.42 1.69
C ASP A 71 -18.81 16.64 1.42
N ILE A 72 -17.84 16.87 2.30
CA ILE A 72 -16.90 18.00 2.22
C ILE A 72 -15.44 17.55 2.28
N TYR A 73 -14.55 18.40 1.78
CA TYR A 73 -13.11 18.25 1.96
C TYR A 73 -12.60 19.22 3.03
N GLU A 74 -12.02 18.67 4.10
CA GLU A 74 -11.52 19.45 5.25
C GLU A 74 -10.01 19.65 5.17
N TYR A 75 -9.60 20.92 5.15
CA TYR A 75 -8.19 21.30 5.27
C TYR A 75 -7.79 21.30 6.75
N SER A 76 -7.12 20.23 7.17
CA SER A 76 -6.68 20.00 8.57
C SER A 76 -5.18 20.23 8.76
N ASN A 77 -4.42 20.41 7.68
CA ASN A 77 -2.98 20.63 7.71
C ASN A 77 -2.61 21.67 6.64
N ASN A 78 -2.34 22.91 7.07
CA ASN A 78 -1.88 23.97 6.17
C ASN A 78 -0.59 24.57 6.72
N ARG A 79 0.51 24.36 6.00
CA ARG A 79 1.86 24.69 6.44
C ARG A 79 2.64 25.31 5.29
N ASP A 80 3.27 26.45 5.56
CA ASP A 80 4.10 27.17 4.58
C ASP A 80 5.58 26.73 4.62
N ASP A 81 5.97 25.96 5.63
CA ASP A 81 7.37 25.54 5.87
C ASP A 81 7.76 24.25 5.13
N VAL A 82 6.78 23.52 4.59
CA VAL A 82 6.98 22.28 3.81
C VAL A 82 6.10 22.30 2.56
N PRO A 83 6.54 21.71 1.43
CA PRO A 83 5.66 21.59 0.27
C PRO A 83 4.49 20.65 0.59
N GLN A 84 3.28 20.98 0.16
CA GLN A 84 2.10 20.15 0.42
C GLN A 84 1.34 19.84 -0.88
N THR A 85 0.42 18.88 -0.79
CA THR A 85 -0.50 18.49 -1.87
C THR A 85 -1.90 18.28 -1.30
N LYS A 86 -2.93 18.59 -2.10
CA LYS A 86 -4.32 18.37 -1.68
C LYS A 86 -4.62 16.88 -1.54
N TYR A 87 -4.26 16.07 -2.53
CA TYR A 87 -4.56 14.64 -2.49
C TYR A 87 -3.28 13.82 -2.58
N LEU A 88 -3.03 13.01 -1.55
CA LEU A 88 -1.87 12.14 -1.46
C LEU A 88 -2.33 10.69 -1.40
N PHE A 89 -1.83 9.88 -2.32
CA PHE A 89 -2.15 8.46 -2.45
C PHE A 89 -0.86 7.64 -2.39
N LEU A 90 -0.81 6.72 -1.42
CA LEU A 90 0.25 5.72 -1.28
C LEU A 90 -0.38 4.37 -1.63
N GLU A 91 -0.12 3.90 -2.83
CA GLU A 91 -0.67 2.65 -3.39
C GLU A 91 0.31 1.51 -3.10
N ASP A 92 -0.13 0.57 -2.27
CA ASP A 92 0.64 -0.57 -1.80
C ASP A 92 0.29 -1.81 -2.62
N ASP A 93 1.05 -2.03 -3.70
CA ASP A 93 0.83 -3.11 -4.66
C ASP A 93 1.53 -4.43 -4.22
N ARG A 94 2.08 -4.50 -3.00
CA ARG A 94 2.83 -5.68 -2.50
C ARG A 94 1.98 -6.95 -2.48
N ALA A 95 0.76 -6.85 -1.94
CA ALA A 95 -0.14 -7.99 -1.85
C ALA A 95 -0.56 -8.49 -3.24
N ASP A 96 -0.92 -7.57 -4.15
CA ASP A 96 -1.34 -7.92 -5.50
C ASP A 96 -0.25 -8.65 -6.28
N LYS A 97 1.01 -8.24 -6.11
CA LYS A 97 2.16 -8.91 -6.70
C LYS A 97 2.30 -10.35 -6.19
N ILE A 98 2.29 -10.54 -4.87
CA ILE A 98 2.45 -11.86 -4.25
C ILE A 98 1.28 -12.80 -4.61
N LEU A 99 0.05 -12.28 -4.58
CA LEU A 99 -1.14 -13.05 -4.91
C LEU A 99 -1.22 -13.40 -6.40
N GLY A 100 -0.77 -12.51 -7.27
CA GLY A 100 -0.63 -12.76 -8.70
C GLY A 100 0.24 -13.99 -8.99
N ASP A 101 1.39 -14.07 -8.33
CA ASP A 101 2.34 -15.19 -8.46
C ASP A 101 1.76 -16.53 -7.95
N LEU A 102 0.89 -16.47 -6.94
CA LEU A 102 0.16 -17.63 -6.41
C LEU A 102 -0.94 -18.18 -7.32
N ALA A 103 -1.31 -17.44 -8.38
CA ALA A 103 -2.44 -17.76 -9.27
C ALA A 103 -3.72 -18.11 -8.49
N TYR A 104 -4.03 -17.33 -7.44
CA TYR A 104 -4.96 -17.72 -6.37
C TYR A 104 -6.36 -18.16 -6.84
N TRP A 105 -6.79 -17.69 -8.00
CA TRP A 105 -8.07 -18.03 -8.65
C TRP A 105 -8.13 -19.45 -9.22
N ARG A 106 -6.99 -20.16 -9.33
CA ARG A 106 -6.87 -21.56 -9.79
C ARG A 106 -6.49 -22.53 -8.68
N THR A 107 -6.53 -22.06 -7.44
CA THR A 107 -5.99 -22.78 -6.30
C THR A 107 -7.13 -23.21 -5.38
N LYS A 108 -7.04 -24.44 -4.85
CA LYS A 108 -7.92 -24.91 -3.78
C LYS A 108 -7.30 -24.59 -2.44
N TRP A 109 -8.12 -24.09 -1.52
CA TRP A 109 -7.68 -23.58 -0.22
C TRP A 109 -8.29 -24.43 0.88
N VAL A 110 -7.45 -24.90 1.79
CA VAL A 110 -7.91 -25.67 2.96
C VAL A 110 -7.47 -24.95 4.22
N ALA A 111 -8.42 -24.62 5.09
CA ALA A 111 -8.18 -24.00 6.39
C ALA A 111 -8.86 -24.84 7.48
N ASN A 112 -8.10 -25.26 8.50
CA ASN A 112 -8.56 -26.11 9.60
C ASN A 112 -9.22 -27.42 9.11
N GLY A 113 -8.71 -27.99 8.01
CA GLY A 113 -9.25 -29.22 7.40
C GLY A 113 -10.51 -29.04 6.54
N GLU A 114 -11.02 -27.81 6.40
CA GLU A 114 -12.17 -27.50 5.55
C GLU A 114 -11.72 -26.86 4.23
N GLU A 115 -12.31 -27.29 3.11
CA GLU A 115 -12.19 -26.56 1.84
C GLU A 115 -12.94 -25.23 1.96
N VAL A 116 -12.21 -24.14 1.76
CA VAL A 116 -12.71 -22.77 1.86
C VAL A 116 -12.42 -22.02 0.57
N ASN A 117 -13.16 -20.94 0.33
CA ASN A 117 -12.77 -20.04 -0.76
C ASN A 117 -11.55 -19.19 -0.35
N PHE A 118 -10.89 -18.58 -1.34
CA PHE A 118 -9.70 -17.76 -1.13
C PHE A 118 -9.94 -16.65 -0.10
N ALA A 119 -11.05 -15.91 -0.17
CA ALA A 119 -11.31 -14.82 0.77
C ALA A 119 -11.41 -15.34 2.22
N GLN A 120 -12.15 -16.43 2.46
CA GLN A 120 -12.25 -17.06 3.77
C GLN A 120 -10.88 -17.55 4.29
N PHE A 121 -10.07 -18.14 3.42
CA PHE A 121 -8.71 -18.57 3.74
C PHE A 121 -7.84 -17.38 4.18
N MET A 122 -7.85 -16.29 3.41
CA MET A 122 -7.07 -15.08 3.69
C MET A 122 -7.50 -14.38 4.98
N TYR A 123 -8.81 -14.29 5.25
CA TYR A 123 -9.31 -13.71 6.51
C TYR A 123 -8.84 -14.53 7.72
N ARG A 124 -8.95 -15.86 7.65
CA ARG A 124 -8.50 -16.76 8.73
C ARG A 124 -7.00 -16.67 8.98
N LEU A 125 -6.19 -16.52 7.92
CA LEU A 125 -4.74 -16.30 8.03
C LEU A 125 -4.39 -14.93 8.61
N ARG A 126 -5.09 -13.88 8.17
CA ARG A 126 -4.82 -12.50 8.60
C ARG A 126 -5.06 -12.32 10.09
N ASP A 127 -6.13 -12.90 10.63
CA ASP A 127 -6.45 -12.83 12.06
C ASP A 127 -5.36 -13.46 12.97
N GLN A 128 -4.47 -14.27 12.40
CA GLN A 128 -3.41 -14.96 13.14
C GLN A 128 -2.04 -14.27 13.03
N SER A 129 -1.91 -13.14 12.33
CA SER A 129 -0.61 -12.51 12.09
C SER A 129 -0.59 -11.00 12.27
N GLU A 130 0.48 -10.52 12.89
CA GLU A 130 0.86 -9.11 12.94
C GLU A 130 1.71 -8.69 11.72
N ASP A 131 2.40 -9.63 11.06
CA ASP A 131 3.20 -9.41 9.83
C ASP A 131 2.48 -10.03 8.64
N TRP A 132 1.67 -9.21 7.97
CA TRP A 132 0.81 -9.70 6.90
C TRP A 132 1.61 -10.02 5.63
N GLN A 133 2.62 -9.21 5.31
CA GLN A 133 3.42 -9.43 4.11
C GLN A 133 4.33 -10.64 4.24
N GLY A 134 4.89 -10.89 5.43
CA GLY A 134 5.61 -12.13 5.71
C GLY A 134 4.73 -13.36 5.50
N VAL A 135 3.48 -13.32 5.98
CA VAL A 135 2.52 -14.42 5.77
C VAL A 135 2.24 -14.68 4.29
N LEU A 136 2.01 -13.62 3.52
CA LEU A 136 1.79 -13.71 2.08
C LEU A 136 3.01 -14.29 1.35
N GLN A 137 4.21 -13.86 1.72
CA GLN A 137 5.45 -14.35 1.10
C GLN A 137 5.67 -15.84 1.39
N ASN A 138 5.54 -16.25 2.65
CA ASN A 138 5.63 -17.66 3.04
C ASN A 138 4.57 -18.52 2.32
N LEU A 139 3.36 -17.97 2.13
CA LEU A 139 2.31 -18.62 1.35
C LEU A 139 2.75 -18.79 -0.13
N ALA A 140 3.34 -17.75 -0.74
CA ALA A 140 3.87 -17.81 -2.10
C ALA A 140 5.04 -18.79 -2.27
N ASP A 141 5.89 -18.90 -1.26
CA ASP A 141 7.02 -19.83 -1.21
C ASP A 141 6.58 -21.29 -0.96
N GLY A 142 5.27 -21.50 -0.70
CA GLY A 142 4.68 -22.82 -0.50
C GLY A 142 4.95 -23.40 0.89
N GLU A 143 5.27 -22.54 1.86
CA GLU A 143 5.39 -22.96 3.24
C GLU A 143 4.03 -23.45 3.75
N LYS A 144 4.06 -24.59 4.44
CA LYS A 144 2.86 -25.17 5.05
C LYS A 144 2.70 -24.57 6.44
N TYR A 145 1.56 -23.96 6.68
CA TYR A 145 1.11 -23.67 8.03
C TYR A 145 0.38 -24.90 8.57
N THR A 146 0.50 -25.18 9.86
CA THR A 146 -0.05 -26.39 10.49
C THR A 146 -1.52 -26.62 10.14
N ASP A 147 -2.31 -25.54 10.08
CA ASP A 147 -3.74 -25.57 9.82
C ASP A 147 -4.14 -25.08 8.41
N PHE A 148 -3.18 -24.66 7.57
CA PHE A 148 -3.48 -24.09 6.24
C PHE A 148 -2.68 -24.78 5.14
N GLN A 149 -3.40 -25.24 4.11
CA GLN A 149 -2.81 -25.94 2.98
C GLN A 149 -3.26 -25.34 1.65
N ILE A 150 -2.29 -25.22 0.74
CA ILE A 150 -2.50 -24.86 -0.66
C ILE A 150 -2.52 -26.14 -1.50
N ILE A 151 -3.63 -26.42 -2.18
CA ILE A 151 -3.73 -27.54 -3.12
C ILE A 151 -3.81 -26.94 -4.53
N LYS A 152 -2.72 -27.04 -5.29
CA LYS A 152 -2.72 -26.65 -6.70
C LYS A 152 -3.71 -27.54 -7.46
N ALA A 153 -4.68 -26.95 -8.13
CA ALA A 153 -5.56 -27.71 -9.02
C ALA A 153 -4.72 -28.21 -10.21
N SER A 154 -4.70 -29.53 -10.39
CA SER A 154 -4.10 -30.23 -11.52
C SER A 154 -4.79 -29.86 -12.84
#